data_AF-A0A519M3K0-F1
#
_entry.id   AF-A0A519M3K0-F1
#
_cell.length_a   1.000
_cell.length_b   1.000
_cell.length_c   1.000
_cell.angle_alpha   90.00
_cell.angle_beta   90.00
_cell.angle_gamma   90.00
#
_symmetry.space_group_name_H-M   'P 1'
#
loop_
_entity.id
_entity.type
_entity.pdbx_description
1 polymer ?
#
loop_
_entity_poly.entity_id
_entity_poly.type
_entity_poly.pdbx_seq_one_letter_code
_entity_poly.pdbx_strand_id
1 'polypeptide(L)'
;YGGKMKETYGVPVEEIQEAIKFGVRKINIDTDIRLAMTGAVRKFLAENPDKFDAREWLKPAREAAKQVCKARYLEFGCEGQGPKIKGHSLQDVARQYASGALAQVVN
;
A
#
# COMPACT_ATOMS: atom_id res chain seq x y z
N TYR A 1 -1.95 -6.37 -23.32
CA TYR A 1 -2.89 -5.27 -23.64
C TYR A 1 -2.17 -3.95 -23.98
N GLY A 2 -1.30 -3.92 -25.00
CA GLY A 2 -0.69 -2.68 -25.53
C GLY A 2 0.33 -1.92 -24.65
N GLY A 3 0.76 -2.48 -23.53
CA GLY A 3 1.84 -1.91 -22.71
C GLY A 3 3.23 -2.36 -23.19
N LYS A 4 4.26 -1.55 -22.92
CA LYS A 4 5.65 -1.83 -23.28
C LYS A 4 6.59 -1.51 -22.11
N MET A 5 6.49 -2.29 -21.04
CA MET A 5 7.39 -2.16 -19.89
C MET A 5 8.71 -2.87 -20.21
N LYS A 6 9.83 -2.19 -19.98
CA LYS A 6 11.15 -2.84 -20.04
C LYS A 6 11.31 -3.77 -18.84
N GLU A 7 12.19 -4.75 -18.98
CA GLU A 7 12.59 -5.60 -17.85
C GLU A 7 13.13 -4.74 -16.70
N THR A 8 12.62 -4.97 -15.51
CA THR A 8 12.99 -4.28 -14.27
C THR A 8 12.52 -5.10 -13.08
N TYR A 9 13.11 -4.86 -11.91
CA TYR A 9 12.90 -5.64 -10.70
C TYR A 9 12.51 -4.71 -9.55
N GLY A 10 11.58 -5.17 -8.72
CA GLY A 10 11.23 -4.50 -7.46
C GLY A 10 12.10 -4.97 -6.31
N VAL A 11 11.78 -4.50 -5.10
CA VAL A 11 12.37 -5.05 -3.86
C VAL A 11 11.62 -6.34 -3.51
N PRO A 12 12.31 -7.48 -3.30
CA PRO A 12 11.65 -8.73 -2.89
C PRO A 12 10.89 -8.56 -1.57
N VAL A 13 9.74 -9.22 -1.43
CA VAL A 13 8.91 -9.13 -0.23
C VAL A 13 9.65 -9.72 0.98
N GLU A 14 10.46 -10.76 0.76
CA GLU A 14 11.25 -11.45 1.77
C GLU A 14 12.27 -10.52 2.43
N GLU A 15 12.93 -9.66 1.64
CA GLU A 15 13.87 -8.65 2.15
C GLU A 15 13.16 -7.58 2.98
N ILE A 16 11.94 -7.19 2.58
CA ILE A 16 11.12 -6.26 3.35
C ILE A 16 10.70 -6.91 4.68
N GLN A 17 10.30 -8.18 4.66
CA GLN A 17 9.96 -8.94 5.87
C GLN A 17 11.16 -9.07 6.82
N GLU A 18 12.36 -9.27 6.29
CA GLU A 18 13.58 -9.28 7.08
C GLU A 18 13.84 -7.90 7.72
N ALA A 19 13.75 -6.81 6.94
CA ALA A 19 13.93 -5.47 7.46
C ALA A 19 12.92 -5.07 8.55
N ILE A 20 11.69 -5.60 8.50
CA ILE A 20 10.67 -5.43 9.55
C ILE A 20 11.16 -6.02 10.90
N LYS A 21 11.92 -7.12 10.88
CA LYS A 21 12.52 -7.70 12.10
C LYS A 21 13.56 -6.76 12.72
N PHE A 22 14.24 -5.95 11.89
CA PHE A 22 15.26 -4.98 12.30
C PHE A 22 14.74 -3.55 12.52
N GLY A 23 13.43 -3.35 12.63
CA GLY A 23 12.86 -2.07 13.05
C GLY A 23 12.22 -1.22 11.96
N VAL A 24 12.12 -1.70 10.71
CA VAL A 24 11.31 -1.02 9.71
C VAL A 24 9.82 -1.10 10.10
N ARG A 25 9.17 0.06 10.22
CA ARG A 25 7.75 0.18 10.60
C ARG A 25 6.87 0.91 9.58
N LYS A 26 7.45 1.42 8.48
CA LYS A 26 6.74 2.09 7.39
C LYS A 26 7.33 1.68 6.05
N ILE A 27 6.50 1.08 5.18
CA ILE A 27 6.88 0.62 3.84
C ILE A 27 6.09 1.43 2.81
N ASN A 28 6.79 2.07 1.88
CA ASN A 28 6.16 2.89 0.84
C ASN A 28 5.97 2.06 -0.43
N ILE A 29 4.75 2.00 -0.95
CA ILE A 29 4.40 1.23 -2.15
C ILE A 29 3.53 2.11 -3.04
N ASP A 30 4.02 2.39 -4.25
CA ASP A 30 3.33 3.22 -5.24
C ASP A 30 3.35 2.54 -6.61
N THR A 31 4.54 2.18 -7.10
CA THR A 31 4.71 1.54 -8.42
C THR A 31 3.83 0.30 -8.60
N ASP A 32 3.74 -0.60 -7.61
CA ASP A 32 2.90 -1.80 -7.70
C ASP A 32 1.42 -1.45 -7.94
N ILE A 33 0.92 -0.42 -7.25
CA ILE A 33 -0.47 0.05 -7.37
C ILE A 33 -0.69 0.62 -8.77
N ARG A 34 0.23 1.47 -9.25
CA ARG A 34 0.16 2.05 -10.61
C ARG A 34 0.15 0.97 -11.68
N LEU A 35 1.01 -0.04 -11.55
CA LEU A 35 1.10 -1.16 -12.48
C LEU A 35 -0.17 -2.01 -12.49
N ALA A 36 -0.68 -2.38 -11.31
CA ALA A 36 -1.90 -3.17 -11.18
C ALA A 36 -3.12 -2.44 -11.77
N MET A 37 -3.29 -1.16 -11.45
CA MET A 37 -4.36 -0.33 -11.99
C MET A 37 -4.25 -0.17 -13.51
N THR A 38 -3.07 0.19 -14.01
CA THR A 38 -2.83 0.42 -15.45
C THR A 38 -3.07 -0.86 -16.24
N GLY A 39 -2.60 -2.01 -15.75
CA GLY A 39 -2.84 -3.31 -16.37
C GLY A 39 -4.32 -3.66 -16.46
N ALA A 40 -5.06 -3.45 -15.36
CA ALA A 40 -6.50 -3.71 -15.29
C ALA A 40 -7.30 -2.81 -16.24
N VAL A 41 -7.00 -1.50 -16.30
CA VAL A 41 -7.65 -0.57 -17.24
C VAL A 41 -7.37 -0.97 -18.68
N ARG A 42 -6.11 -1.25 -19.02
CA ARG A 42 -5.72 -1.65 -20.38
C ARG A 42 -6.40 -2.95 -20.82
N LYS A 43 -6.50 -3.92 -19.91
CA LYS A 43 -7.24 -5.16 -20.14
C LYS A 43 -8.71 -4.88 -20.43
N PHE A 44 -9.38 -4.13 -19.55
CA PHE A 44 -10.79 -3.82 -19.68
C PHE A 44 -11.11 -3.14 -21.01
N LEU A 45 -10.38 -2.08 -21.37
CA LEU A 45 -10.62 -1.31 -22.59
C LEU A 45 -10.36 -2.12 -23.87
N ALA A 46 -9.39 -3.05 -23.85
CA ALA A 46 -9.12 -3.92 -24.98
C ALA A 46 -10.19 -5.01 -25.15
N GLU A 47 -10.79 -5.48 -24.06
CA GLU A 47 -11.82 -6.53 -24.07
C GLU A 47 -13.24 -5.96 -24.27
N ASN A 48 -13.44 -4.65 -24.04
CA ASN A 48 -14.74 -3.99 -24.10
C ASN A 48 -14.65 -2.67 -24.91
N PRO A 49 -14.40 -2.72 -26.23
CA PRO A 49 -14.09 -1.53 -27.04
C PRO A 49 -15.25 -0.55 -27.20
N ASP A 50 -16.48 -0.98 -26.97
CA ASP A 50 -17.71 -0.19 -27.00
C ASP A 50 -17.99 0.57 -25.69
N LYS A 51 -17.24 0.27 -24.62
CA LYS A 51 -17.42 0.86 -23.29
C LYS A 51 -16.63 2.16 -23.13
N PHE A 52 -17.34 3.23 -22.76
CA PHE A 52 -16.79 4.57 -22.59
C PHE A 52 -17.04 5.19 -21.20
N ASP A 53 -17.82 4.53 -20.33
CA ASP A 53 -18.03 4.99 -18.96
C ASP A 53 -16.81 4.67 -18.09
N ALA A 54 -16.14 5.73 -17.61
CA ALA A 54 -14.93 5.59 -16.82
C ALA A 54 -15.10 4.75 -15.55
N ARG A 55 -16.29 4.72 -14.98
CA ARG A 55 -16.59 3.92 -13.79
C ARG A 55 -16.45 2.43 -14.08
N GLU A 56 -16.71 2.00 -15.31
CA GLU A 56 -16.65 0.59 -15.70
C GLU A 56 -15.21 0.07 -15.71
N TRP A 57 -14.23 0.82 -16.25
CA TRP A 57 -12.82 0.39 -16.21
C TRP A 57 -12.08 0.79 -14.93
N LEU A 58 -12.52 1.82 -14.22
CA LEU A 58 -11.94 2.17 -12.92
C LEU A 58 -12.35 1.18 -11.81
N LYS A 59 -13.50 0.51 -11.95
CA LYS A 59 -13.93 -0.54 -11.01
C LYS A 59 -12.92 -1.70 -10.91
N PRO A 60 -12.52 -2.40 -12.00
CA PRO A 60 -11.49 -3.44 -11.93
C PRO A 60 -10.11 -2.87 -11.58
N ALA A 61 -9.79 -1.62 -11.95
CA ALA A 61 -8.54 -0.99 -11.54
C ALA A 61 -8.44 -0.82 -10.03
N ARG A 62 -9.51 -0.32 -9.39
CA ARG A 62 -9.61 -0.18 -7.93
C ARG A 62 -9.54 -1.53 -7.23
N GLU A 63 -10.18 -2.56 -7.79
CA GLU A 63 -10.08 -3.91 -7.23
C GLU A 63 -8.65 -4.47 -7.33
N ALA A 64 -7.96 -4.28 -8.45
CA ALA A 64 -6.56 -4.67 -8.60
C ALA A 64 -5.65 -3.97 -7.57
N ALA A 65 -5.80 -2.66 -7.39
CA ALA A 65 -5.10 -1.91 -6.35
C ALA A 65 -5.38 -2.46 -4.94
N LYS A 66 -6.66 -2.75 -4.64
CA LYS A 66 -7.08 -3.32 -3.35
C LYS A 66 -6.41 -4.66 -3.08
N GLN A 67 -6.30 -5.53 -4.09
CA GLN A 67 -5.64 -6.83 -3.91
C GLN A 67 -4.14 -6.68 -3.62
N VAL A 68 -3.46 -5.74 -4.27
CA VAL A 68 -2.06 -5.40 -3.94
C VAL A 68 -1.96 -4.94 -2.48
N CYS A 69 -2.76 -3.97 -2.06
CA CYS A 69 -2.74 -3.49 -0.68
C CYS A 69 -3.04 -4.60 0.34
N LYS A 70 -4.04 -5.46 0.05
CA LYS A 70 -4.39 -6.59 0.91
C LYS A 70 -3.23 -7.57 1.07
N ALA A 71 -2.58 -7.95 -0.03
CA ALA A 71 -1.42 -8.84 -0.01
C ALA A 71 -0.32 -8.26 0.89
N ARG A 72 0.03 -6.98 0.70
CA ARG A 72 1.05 -6.29 1.50
C ARG A 72 0.71 -6.22 2.98
N TYR A 73 -0.55 -5.95 3.34
CA TYR A 73 -0.96 -5.97 4.75
C TYR A 73 -0.81 -7.36 5.39
N LEU A 74 -1.12 -8.43 4.66
CA LEU A 74 -0.93 -9.80 5.15
C LEU A 74 0.55 -10.15 5.27
N GLU A 75 1.33 -9.89 4.21
CA GLU A 75 2.78 -10.14 4.14
C GLU A 75 3.57 -9.38 5.22
N PHE A 76 3.11 -8.19 5.62
CA PHE A 76 3.74 -7.36 6.66
C PHE A 76 3.11 -7.54 8.06
N GLY A 77 2.24 -8.54 8.26
CA GLY A 77 1.71 -8.89 9.59
C GLY A 77 0.74 -7.86 10.19
N CYS A 78 0.07 -7.07 9.36
CA CYS A 78 -0.85 -6.02 9.80
C CYS A 78 -2.28 -6.53 10.08
N GLU A 79 -2.59 -7.79 9.76
CA GLU A 79 -3.92 -8.38 9.99
C GLU A 79 -4.30 -8.35 11.48
N GLY A 80 -5.55 -7.92 11.76
CA GLY A 80 -6.08 -7.85 13.13
C GLY A 80 -5.49 -6.75 14.02
N GLN A 81 -4.56 -5.92 13.53
CA GLN A 81 -3.96 -4.86 14.35
C GLN A 81 -4.85 -3.63 14.49
N GLY A 82 -5.67 -3.31 13.48
CA GLY A 82 -6.51 -2.10 13.45
C GLY A 82 -7.37 -1.91 14.70
N PRO A 83 -8.19 -2.89 15.13
CA PRO A 83 -9.01 -2.78 16.33
C PRO A 83 -8.24 -2.64 17.65
N LYS A 84 -6.93 -2.95 17.68
CA LYS A 84 -6.10 -2.84 18.88
C LYS A 84 -5.57 -1.41 19.10
N ILE A 85 -5.69 -0.53 18.11
CA ILE A 85 -5.14 0.82 18.15
C ILE A 85 -6.19 1.79 18.69
N LYS A 86 -5.87 2.44 19.81
CA LYS A 86 -6.63 3.60 20.29
C LYS A 86 -5.97 4.87 19.74
N GLY A 87 -6.70 5.58 18.89
CA GLY A 87 -6.24 6.88 18.37
C GLY A 87 -6.14 7.93 19.49
N HIS A 88 -5.12 8.78 19.41
CA HIS A 88 -4.98 9.98 20.23
C HIS A 88 -5.31 11.21 19.38
N SER A 89 -5.88 12.26 19.98
CA SER A 89 -6.02 13.54 19.28
C SER A 89 -4.65 14.18 19.06
N LEU A 90 -4.55 15.07 18.08
CA LEU A 90 -3.30 15.82 17.85
C LEU A 90 -2.91 16.68 19.06
N GLN A 91 -3.90 17.19 19.81
CA GLN A 91 -3.67 17.94 21.04
C GLN A 91 -3.10 17.05 22.17
N ASP A 92 -3.57 15.80 22.28
CA ASP A 92 -2.99 14.84 23.23
C ASP A 92 -1.54 14.53 22.89
N VAL A 93 -1.26 14.27 21.60
CA VAL A 93 0.09 14.00 21.12
C VAL A 93 1.01 15.20 21.35
N ALA A 94 0.55 16.43 21.09
CA ALA A 94 1.32 17.65 21.38
C ALA A 94 1.68 17.79 22.87
N ARG A 95 0.74 17.46 23.78
CA ARG A 95 1.02 17.45 25.22
C ARG A 95 2.03 16.38 25.61
N GLN A 96 1.97 15.19 25.00
CA GLN A 96 2.94 14.11 25.23
C GLN A 96 4.35 14.49 24.77
N TYR A 97 4.48 15.24 23.67
CA TYR A 97 5.76 15.83 23.28
C TYR A 97 6.25 16.86 24.29
N ALA A 98 5.39 17.79 24.70
CA ALA A 98 5.76 18.85 25.65
C ALA A 98 6.20 18.32 27.02
N SER A 99 5.63 17.20 27.49
CA SER A 99 6.02 16.56 28.75
C SER A 99 7.27 15.67 28.64
N GLY A 100 7.82 15.46 27.44
CA GLY A 100 8.92 14.54 27.20
C GLY A 100 8.53 13.05 27.17
N ALA A 101 7.24 12.72 27.25
CA ALA A 101 6.77 11.32 27.26
C ALA A 101 7.06 10.57 25.94
N LEU A 102 7.28 11.29 24.84
CA LEU A 102 7.67 10.75 23.52
C LEU A 102 9.15 11.01 23.19
N ALA A 103 9.98 11.36 24.16
CA ALA A 103 11.41 11.51 23.93
C ALA A 103 12.02 10.19 23.45
N GLN A 104 12.95 10.27 22.50
CA GLN A 104 13.67 9.10 22.02
C GLN A 104 14.49 8.49 23.17
N VAL A 105 14.29 7.20 23.40
CA VAL A 105 15.16 6.42 24.30
C VAL A 105 16.21 5.74 23.44
N VAL A 106 17.47 6.10 23.65
CA VAL A 106 18.62 5.44 23.02
C VAL A 106 19.16 4.44 24.04
N ASN A 107 18.97 3.15 23.78
CA ASN A 107 19.54 2.05 24.56
C ASN A 107 20.76 1.49 23.84
#